data_AF-A0A4Y9RIE7-F1
#
_entry.id   AF-A0A4Y9RIE7-F1
#
_cell.length_a   1.000
_cell.length_b   1.000
_cell.length_c   1.000
_cell.angle_alpha   90.00
_cell.angle_beta   90.00
_cell.angle_gamma   90.00
#
_symmetry.space_group_name_H-M   'P 1'
#
loop_
_entity.id
_entity.type
_entity.pdbx_description
1 polymer ?
#
loop_
_entity_poly.entity_id
_entity_poly.type
_entity_poly.pdbx_seq_one_letter_code
_entity_poly.pdbx_strand_id
1 'polypeptide(L)'
;MIFSDPSLGDRARNASTVACLREPAFLVIDRVQRVDPADQIRAVALALTAMCEGVGVDPHDLIHASQRMMSVATGPHTEHVQAIRDYAENELRRAD
;
A
#
# COMPACT_ATOMS: atom_id res chain seq x y z
N MET A 1 -8.92 5.99 33.80
CA MET A 1 -8.06 6.23 32.63
C MET A 1 -8.83 5.73 31.42
N ILE A 2 -9.41 6.62 30.62
CA ILE A 2 -10.17 6.24 29.42
C ILE A 2 -9.17 6.25 28.27
N PHE A 3 -8.72 5.07 27.83
CA PHE A 3 -8.03 4.96 26.56
C PHE A 3 -9.09 5.16 25.48
N SER A 4 -8.99 6.25 24.73
CA SER A 4 -9.83 6.45 23.54
C SER A 4 -9.33 5.52 22.45
N ASP A 5 -10.24 4.93 21.68
CA ASP A 5 -9.88 4.09 20.54
C ASP A 5 -9.00 4.89 19.55
N PRO A 6 -7.97 4.26 18.97
CA PRO A 6 -7.08 4.94 18.03
C PRO A 6 -7.84 5.43 16.80
N SER A 7 -7.54 6.65 16.35
CA SER A 7 -8.16 7.23 15.15
C SER A 7 -7.85 6.39 13.90
N LEU A 8 -8.63 6.57 12.82
CA LEU A 8 -8.35 5.88 11.56
C LEU A 8 -6.93 6.18 11.04
N GLY A 9 -6.47 7.43 11.18
CA GLY A 9 -5.11 7.83 10.83
C GLY A 9 -4.04 7.18 11.71
N ASP A 10 -4.30 7.01 13.00
CA ASP A 10 -3.39 6.31 13.91
C ASP A 10 -3.31 4.82 13.59
N ARG A 11 -4.43 4.20 13.22
CA ARG A 11 -4.46 2.81 12.76
C ARG A 11 -3.71 2.64 11.44
N ALA A 12 -3.88 3.56 10.50
CA ALA A 12 -3.18 3.54 9.21
C ALA A 12 -1.65 3.65 9.36
N ARG A 13 -1.16 4.46 10.31
CA ARG A 13 0.28 4.62 10.58
C ARG A 13 0.90 3.44 11.32
N ASN A 14 0.15 2.81 12.24
CA ASN A 14 0.71 1.88 13.21
C ASN A 14 0.35 0.40 12.98
N ALA A 15 -0.46 0.06 11.97
CA ALA A 15 -0.77 -1.32 11.65
C ALA A 15 0.51 -2.10 11.26
N SER A 16 0.79 -3.19 11.96
CA SER A 16 2.14 -3.79 12.02
C SER A 16 2.35 -5.02 11.14
N THR A 17 1.32 -5.56 10.48
CA THR A 17 1.41 -6.85 9.79
C THR A 17 1.12 -6.74 8.31
N VAL A 18 2.11 -7.04 7.46
CA VAL A 18 1.93 -6.98 6.00
C VAL A 18 1.00 -8.07 5.46
N ALA A 19 0.82 -9.17 6.20
CA ALA A 19 -0.06 -10.27 5.80
C ALA A 19 -1.51 -9.82 5.54
N CYS A 20 -2.04 -8.89 6.35
CA CYS A 20 -3.39 -8.37 6.17
C CYS A 20 -3.51 -7.40 4.98
N LEU A 21 -2.39 -6.93 4.43
CA LEU A 21 -2.36 -5.98 3.31
C LEU A 21 -2.21 -6.67 1.95
N ARG A 22 -1.87 -7.97 1.89
CA ARG A 22 -1.68 -8.69 0.61
C ARG A 22 -2.91 -8.63 -0.29
N GLU A 23 -4.04 -9.12 0.19
CA GLU A 23 -5.26 -9.20 -0.61
C GLU A 23 -5.82 -7.80 -0.94
N PRO A 24 -5.87 -6.83 0.00
CA PRO A 24 -6.20 -5.45 -0.34
C PRO A 24 -5.29 -4.83 -1.39
N ALA A 25 -3.97 -5.07 -1.34
CA ALA A 25 -3.03 -4.55 -2.32
C ALA A 25 -3.29 -5.13 -3.73
N PHE A 26 -3.60 -6.42 -3.83
CA PHE A 26 -4.01 -7.03 -5.10
C PHE A 26 -5.27 -6.39 -5.66
N LEU A 27 -6.29 -6.15 -4.83
CA LEU A 27 -7.53 -5.50 -5.28
C LEU A 27 -7.31 -4.09 -5.81
N VAL A 28 -6.40 -3.32 -5.21
CA VAL A 28 -6.06 -1.96 -5.67
C VAL A 28 -5.36 -2.01 -7.03
N ILE A 29 -4.36 -2.88 -7.17
CA ILE A 29 -3.59 -3.03 -8.42
C ILE A 29 -4.49 -3.57 -9.55
N ASP A 30 -5.27 -4.62 -9.27
CA ASP A 30 -6.20 -5.23 -10.23
C ASP A 30 -7.22 -4.21 -10.77
N ARG A 31 -7.70 -3.30 -9.91
CA ARG A 31 -8.71 -2.31 -10.32
C ARG A 31 -8.20 -1.34 -11.39
N VAL A 32 -6.90 -1.03 -11.39
CA VAL A 32 -6.32 -0.07 -12.33
C VAL A 32 -5.71 -0.72 -13.57
N GLN A 33 -5.66 -2.05 -13.64
CA GLN A 33 -4.94 -2.81 -14.69
C GLN A 33 -5.35 -2.50 -16.14
N ARG A 34 -6.54 -1.94 -16.37
CA ARG A 34 -7.06 -1.61 -17.72
C ARG A 34 -6.74 -0.18 -18.17
N VAL A 35 -5.98 0.56 -17.37
CA VAL A 35 -5.53 1.92 -17.66
C VAL A 35 -4.11 1.86 -18.22
N ASP A 36 -3.68 2.91 -18.95
CA ASP A 36 -2.28 3.08 -19.34
C ASP A 36 -1.33 2.90 -18.13
N PRO A 37 -0.22 2.17 -18.23
CA PRO A 37 0.67 1.86 -17.09
C PRO A 37 1.16 3.09 -16.32
N ALA A 38 1.49 4.19 -17.01
CA ALA A 38 1.94 5.40 -16.36
C ALA A 38 0.80 6.06 -15.58
N ASP A 39 -0.41 6.05 -16.14
CA ASP A 39 -1.61 6.54 -15.48
C ASP A 39 -2.06 5.65 -14.31
N GLN A 40 -1.78 4.33 -14.32
CA GLN A 40 -2.02 3.45 -13.17
C GLN A 40 -1.25 3.94 -11.94
N ILE A 41 0.06 4.19 -12.10
CA ILE A 41 0.94 4.65 -11.01
C ILE A 41 0.46 6.01 -10.50
N ARG A 42 0.18 6.95 -11.41
CA ARG A 42 -0.28 8.30 -11.07
C ARG A 42 -1.63 8.29 -10.35
N ALA A 43 -2.57 7.45 -10.81
CA ALA A 43 -3.90 7.33 -10.21
C ALA A 43 -3.84 6.76 -8.80
N VAL A 44 -3.02 5.72 -8.56
CA VAL A 44 -2.84 5.13 -7.24
C VAL A 44 -2.18 6.13 -6.28
N ALA A 45 -1.16 6.86 -6.73
CA ALA A 45 -0.51 7.89 -5.91
C ALA A 45 -1.48 9.02 -5.54
N LEU A 46 -2.28 9.50 -6.50
CA LEU A 46 -3.30 10.54 -6.26
C LEU A 46 -4.38 10.05 -5.28
N ALA A 47 -4.84 8.80 -5.43
CA ALA A 47 -5.82 8.20 -4.55
C ALA A 47 -5.30 8.08 -3.11
N LEU A 48 -4.03 7.66 -2.93
CA LEU A 48 -3.38 7.63 -1.62
C LEU A 48 -3.37 9.03 -0.98
N THR A 49 -2.95 10.06 -1.72
CA THR A 49 -2.91 11.43 -1.21
C THR A 49 -4.30 11.92 -0.78
N ALA A 50 -5.33 11.69 -1.59
CA ALA A 50 -6.71 12.08 -1.24
C ALA A 50 -7.23 11.36 0.01
N MET A 51 -6.91 10.07 0.17
CA MET A 51 -7.27 9.30 1.37
C MET A 51 -6.57 9.85 2.62
N CYS A 52 -5.28 10.18 2.49
CA CYS A 52 -4.46 10.76 3.55
C CYS A 52 -5.02 12.11 4.03
N GLU A 53 -5.39 13.00 3.11
CA GLU A 53 -6.05 14.26 3.43
C GLU A 53 -7.34 14.04 4.23
N GLY A 54 -8.17 13.06 3.81
CA GLY A 54 -9.43 12.74 4.49
C GLY A 54 -9.27 12.25 5.93
N VAL A 55 -8.10 11.74 6.32
CA VAL A 55 -7.83 11.21 7.67
C VAL A 55 -6.77 12.00 8.44
N GLY A 56 -6.28 13.11 7.89
CA GLY A 56 -5.27 13.97 8.52
C GLY A 56 -3.90 13.30 8.68
N VAL A 57 -3.49 12.46 7.72
CA VAL A 57 -2.19 11.79 7.71
C VAL A 57 -1.31 12.38 6.61
N ASP A 58 -0.01 12.55 6.87
CA ASP A 58 0.94 12.91 5.81
C ASP A 58 1.17 11.69 4.89
N PRO A 59 0.88 11.79 3.58
CA PRO A 59 1.16 10.70 2.65
C PRO A 59 2.64 10.28 2.61
N HIS A 60 3.58 11.20 2.87
CA HIS A 60 5.01 10.87 2.93
C HIS A 60 5.34 9.91 4.08
N ASP A 61 4.69 10.06 5.23
CA ASP A 61 4.87 9.14 6.37
C ASP A 61 4.46 7.71 6.01
N LEU A 62 3.34 7.56 5.29
CA LEU A 62 2.85 6.24 4.85
C LEU A 62 3.71 5.63 3.75
N ILE A 63 4.25 6.45 2.83
CA ILE A 63 5.22 5.97 1.84
C ILE A 63 6.47 5.46 2.56
N HIS A 64 7.01 6.21 3.52
CA HIS A 64 8.16 5.78 4.31
C HIS A 64 7.88 4.51 5.13
N ALA A 65 6.68 4.40 5.72
CA ALA A 65 6.26 3.17 6.39
C ALA A 65 6.19 1.98 5.43
N SER A 66 5.62 2.18 4.23
CA SER A 66 5.53 1.17 3.18
C SER A 66 6.90 0.73 2.68
N GLN A 67 7.84 1.67 2.52
CA GLN A 67 9.24 1.36 2.18
C GLN A 67 9.91 0.50 3.26
N ARG A 68 9.69 0.81 4.55
CA ARG A 68 10.21 -0.01 5.65
C ARG A 68 9.58 -1.41 5.65
N MET A 69 8.27 -1.52 5.44
CA MET A 69 7.59 -2.82 5.30
C MET A 69 8.18 -3.63 4.13
N MET A 70 8.46 -2.96 3.02
CA MET A 70 9.10 -3.52 1.83
C MET A 70 10.57 -3.93 2.05
N SER A 71 11.33 -3.23 2.92
CA SER A 71 12.74 -3.52 3.17
C SER A 71 12.94 -4.61 4.22
N VAL A 72 12.13 -4.60 5.28
CA VAL A 72 12.08 -5.66 6.31
C VAL A 72 11.64 -6.99 5.68
N ALA A 73 10.94 -6.91 4.55
CA ALA A 73 10.49 -8.06 3.81
C ALA A 73 11.57 -8.80 2.99
N THR A 74 12.81 -8.85 3.48
CA THR A 74 13.90 -9.68 2.91
C THR A 74 14.27 -10.89 3.80
N GLY A 75 13.57 -11.10 4.93
CA GLY A 75 13.71 -12.29 5.81
C GLY A 75 12.82 -13.51 5.47
N PRO A 76 12.70 -14.53 6.34
CA PRO A 76 11.96 -15.78 6.08
C PRO A 76 10.41 -15.70 6.09
N HIS A 77 9.81 -14.52 6.24
CA HIS A 77 8.35 -14.33 6.38
C HIS A 77 7.79 -13.32 5.35
N THR A 78 8.30 -13.41 4.12
CA THR A 78 8.28 -12.31 3.13
C THR A 78 7.42 -12.57 1.91
N GLU A 79 6.81 -13.75 1.88
CA GLU A 79 5.96 -14.25 0.80
C GLU A 79 4.84 -13.25 0.45
N HIS A 80 4.25 -12.57 1.44
CA HIS A 80 3.19 -11.59 1.18
C HIS A 80 3.68 -10.36 0.43
N VAL A 81 4.84 -9.82 0.80
CA VAL A 81 5.40 -8.63 0.14
C VAL A 81 5.96 -9.00 -1.22
N GLN A 82 6.65 -10.13 -1.31
CA GLN A 82 7.17 -10.61 -2.59
C GLN A 82 6.02 -10.86 -3.57
N ALA A 83 4.91 -11.45 -3.11
CA ALA A 83 3.74 -11.64 -3.95
C ALA A 83 3.12 -10.32 -4.45
N ILE A 84 3.09 -9.26 -3.61
CA ILE A 84 2.63 -7.92 -4.04
C ILE A 84 3.56 -7.35 -5.13
N ARG A 85 4.89 -7.50 -4.96
CA ARG A 85 5.86 -7.05 -5.97
C ARG A 85 5.70 -7.81 -7.28
N ASP A 86 5.68 -9.13 -7.22
CA ASP A 86 5.57 -9.98 -8.39
C ASP A 86 4.26 -9.71 -9.14
N TYR A 87 3.16 -9.50 -8.41
CA TYR A 87 1.88 -9.13 -9.01
C TYR A 87 1.97 -7.76 -9.70
N ALA A 88 2.46 -6.73 -9.03
CA ALA A 88 2.62 -5.40 -9.62
C ALA A 88 3.54 -5.40 -10.86
N GLU A 89 4.68 -6.10 -10.79
CA GLU A 89 5.61 -6.21 -11.92
C GLU A 89 5.01 -6.94 -13.11
N ASN A 90 4.30 -8.05 -12.86
CA ASN A 90 3.68 -8.82 -13.93
C ASN A 90 2.54 -8.06 -14.62
N GLU A 91 1.75 -7.28 -13.87
CA GLU A 91 0.70 -6.46 -14.48
C GLU A 91 1.27 -5.34 -15.34
N LEU A 92 2.32 -4.65 -14.87
CA LEU A 92 2.95 -3.58 -15.65
C LEU A 92 3.65 -4.10 -16.91
N ARG A 93 4.34 -5.26 -16.84
CA ARG A 93 5.01 -5.87 -18.01
C ARG A 93 4.05 -6.41 -19.08
N ARG A 94 2.80 -6.72 -18.74
CA ARG A 94 1.80 -7.18 -19.72
C ARG A 94 1.24 -6.05 -20.58
N ALA A 95 1.42 -4.81 -20.14
CA ALA A 95 0.86 -3.63 -20.77
C ALA A 95 1.87 -2.85 -21.62
N ASP A 96 3.15 -3.25 -21.61
CA ASP A 96 4.20 -2.89 -22.57
C ASP A 96 4.18 -3.83 -23.80
#